data_AF-A0A212SYZ4-F1
#
_entry.id   AF-A0A212SYZ4-F1
#
_cell.length_a   1.000
_cell.length_b   1.000
_cell.length_c   1.000
_cell.angle_alpha   90.00
_cell.angle_beta   90.00
_cell.angle_gamma   90.00
#
_symmetry.space_group_name_H-M   'P 1'
#
loop_
_entity.id
_entity.type
_entity.pdbx_description
1 polymer ?
#
loop_
_entity_poly.entity_id
_entity_poly.type
_entity_poly.pdbx_seq_one_letter_code
_entity_poly.pdbx_strand_id
1 'polypeptide(L)'
;MRTTAATAAVVGALALSVLAAPSAQADGRYGDITITKVTVNGGENVVVGTSAVKKFSVTVTAKDDSGIEAADIDLRGPAFGYLSSSDTRCSGNTCTAKFTVDPKVDLLYSNDVAGTWYVGAWVDANDGDFISTEKAKSFKFQRASRLSANASPEPVKKGKTLTVTGKLERANWDTFKYHGYTKQPVKLQFKKKGAKSYTTVKTVKTSSTGTLKTTVKASADG
;
A
#
# COMPACT_ATOMS: atom_id res chain seq x y z
N MET A 1 -74.67 34.33 15.07
CA MET A 1 -74.01 34.02 16.35
C MET A 1 -72.62 33.49 16.02
N ARG A 2 -71.58 34.19 16.48
CA ARG A 2 -70.17 33.79 16.35
C ARG A 2 -69.91 32.55 17.20
N THR A 3 -69.11 31.61 16.69
CA THR A 3 -68.03 30.94 17.45
C THR A 3 -67.18 30.09 16.51
N THR A 4 -65.90 30.43 16.46
CA THR A 4 -64.78 29.68 15.90
C THR A 4 -64.50 28.40 16.69
N ALA A 5 -64.10 27.32 16.02
CA ALA A 5 -63.33 26.24 16.64
C ALA A 5 -62.31 25.71 15.62
N ALA A 6 -61.04 25.97 15.92
CA ALA A 6 -59.89 25.40 15.24
C ALA A 6 -59.55 24.05 15.90
N THR A 7 -59.36 23.02 15.09
CA THR A 7 -58.72 21.77 15.53
C THR A 7 -57.56 21.47 14.61
N ALA A 8 -56.36 21.70 15.14
CA ALA A 8 -55.09 21.30 14.57
C ALA A 8 -54.90 19.78 14.79
N ALA A 9 -54.58 19.04 13.74
CA ALA A 9 -54.03 17.69 13.85
C ALA A 9 -52.52 17.78 13.58
N VAL A 10 -51.73 17.51 14.61
CA VAL A 10 -50.27 17.52 14.61
C VAL A 10 -49.75 16.09 14.53
N VAL A 11 -48.97 15.82 13.47
CA VAL A 11 -47.74 15.00 13.37
C VAL A 11 -47.76 13.50 13.67
N GLY A 12 -47.15 12.77 12.74
CA GLY A 12 -46.48 11.49 12.99
C GLY A 12 -45.55 11.10 11.85
N ALA A 13 -44.53 11.92 11.52
CA ALA A 13 -43.47 11.51 10.61
C ALA A 13 -42.52 10.55 11.35
N LEU A 14 -42.51 9.27 10.98
CA LEU A 14 -41.47 8.33 11.41
C LEU A 14 -40.13 8.78 10.82
N ALA A 15 -39.30 9.44 11.63
CA ALA A 15 -37.89 9.59 11.33
C ALA A 15 -37.19 8.26 11.66
N LEU A 16 -36.86 7.47 10.63
CA LEU A 16 -35.88 6.39 10.77
C LEU A 16 -34.51 7.02 11.01
N SER A 17 -34.15 7.19 12.28
CA SER A 17 -32.78 7.48 12.70
C SER A 17 -31.93 6.25 12.40
N VAL A 18 -31.17 6.30 11.30
CA VAL A 18 -30.10 5.33 11.03
C VAL A 18 -29.01 5.58 12.07
N LEU A 19 -29.01 4.77 13.14
CA LEU A 19 -27.90 4.72 14.08
C LEU A 19 -26.73 4.06 13.35
N ALA A 20 -25.81 4.86 12.82
CA ALA A 20 -24.48 4.38 12.47
C ALA A 20 -23.75 4.07 13.78
N ALA A 21 -23.88 2.84 14.28
CA ALA A 21 -23.03 2.38 15.36
C ALA A 21 -21.57 2.43 14.84
N PRO A 22 -20.61 3.02 15.57
CA PRO A 22 -19.22 2.86 15.22
C PRO A 22 -18.92 1.36 15.24
N SER A 23 -18.27 0.87 14.18
CA SER A 23 -17.69 -0.47 14.17
C SER A 23 -16.89 -0.67 15.45
N ALA A 24 -17.31 -1.59 16.32
CA ALA A 24 -16.54 -1.94 17.51
C ALA A 24 -15.15 -2.40 17.04
N GLN A 25 -14.09 -1.68 17.41
CA GLN A 25 -12.72 -2.13 17.19
C GLN A 25 -12.44 -3.20 18.25
N ALA A 26 -12.09 -4.41 17.82
CA ALA A 26 -11.84 -5.56 18.69
C ALA A 26 -10.41 -5.55 19.27
N ASP A 27 -9.97 -4.39 19.75
CA ASP A 27 -8.70 -4.32 20.49
C ASP A 27 -8.94 -4.87 21.90
N GLY A 28 -8.08 -5.77 22.35
CA GLY A 28 -8.17 -6.44 23.65
C GLY A 28 -6.79 -6.61 24.26
N ARG A 29 -6.69 -6.54 25.57
CA ARG A 29 -5.45 -6.79 26.30
C ARG A 29 -5.73 -7.30 27.70
N TYR A 30 -4.96 -8.29 28.13
CA TYR A 30 -4.91 -8.75 29.50
C TYR A 30 -3.43 -8.81 29.95
N GLY A 31 -3.19 -8.28 31.15
CA GLY A 31 -1.87 -8.24 31.80
C GLY A 31 -0.80 -7.33 31.15
N ASP A 32 0.47 -7.68 31.34
CA ASP A 32 1.63 -6.80 31.15
C ASP A 32 2.19 -6.81 29.71
N ILE A 33 1.77 -7.80 28.91
CA ILE A 33 2.14 -7.95 27.51
C ILE A 33 1.94 -6.68 26.67
N THR A 34 2.93 -6.34 25.86
CA THR A 34 2.88 -5.17 24.97
C THR A 34 3.59 -5.41 23.65
N ILE A 35 2.95 -5.10 22.52
CA ILE A 35 3.62 -5.06 21.21
C ILE A 35 4.56 -3.84 21.15
N THR A 36 5.84 -4.07 20.93
CA THR A 36 6.88 -3.02 20.93
C THR A 36 7.36 -2.65 19.53
N LYS A 37 7.28 -3.57 18.57
CA LYS A 37 7.71 -3.33 17.19
C LYS A 37 6.96 -4.20 16.20
N VAL A 38 6.59 -3.60 15.07
CA VAL A 38 6.06 -4.33 13.91
C VAL A 38 6.83 -3.92 12.67
N THR A 39 7.35 -4.90 11.93
CA THR A 39 8.06 -4.69 10.66
C THR A 39 7.40 -5.50 9.57
N VAL A 40 6.96 -4.84 8.51
CA VAL A 40 6.39 -5.48 7.32
C VAL A 40 7.42 -5.44 6.21
N ASN A 41 7.71 -6.58 5.58
CA ASN A 41 8.57 -6.68 4.40
C ASN A 41 9.91 -5.94 4.57
N GLY A 42 10.57 -6.09 5.73
CA GLY A 42 11.84 -5.43 6.03
C GLY A 42 11.76 -3.89 6.17
N GLY A 43 10.55 -3.33 6.28
CA GLY A 43 10.30 -1.88 6.31
C GLY A 43 9.93 -1.29 4.96
N GLU A 44 10.00 -2.08 3.88
CA GLU A 44 9.66 -1.66 2.52
C GLU A 44 8.17 -1.88 2.21
N ASN A 45 7.64 -1.10 1.27
CA ASN A 45 6.28 -1.32 0.77
C ASN A 45 6.16 -2.71 0.11
N VAL A 46 4.99 -3.32 0.22
CA VAL A 46 4.68 -4.57 -0.48
C VAL A 46 4.23 -4.20 -1.90
N VAL A 47 5.11 -4.40 -2.87
CA VAL A 47 4.85 -4.07 -4.28
C VAL A 47 4.60 -5.35 -5.07
N VAL A 48 3.43 -5.46 -5.71
CA VAL A 48 3.00 -6.67 -6.42
C VAL A 48 2.79 -6.39 -7.91
N GLY A 49 3.33 -7.27 -8.75
CA GLY A 49 3.21 -7.24 -10.21
C GLY A 49 1.93 -7.91 -10.71
N THR A 50 1.92 -8.36 -11.96
CA THR A 50 0.74 -8.96 -12.60
C THR A 50 0.75 -10.49 -12.65
N SER A 51 1.87 -11.13 -12.32
CA SER A 51 2.03 -12.59 -12.47
C SER A 51 3.00 -13.23 -11.50
N ALA A 52 4.07 -12.53 -11.10
CA ALA A 52 5.02 -13.09 -10.17
C ALA A 52 4.43 -13.14 -8.76
N VAL A 53 4.47 -14.32 -8.15
CA VAL A 53 4.12 -14.53 -6.75
C VAL A 53 5.06 -13.70 -5.87
N LYS A 54 4.48 -12.85 -5.01
CA LYS A 54 5.22 -12.04 -4.04
C LYS A 54 5.23 -12.76 -2.70
N LYS A 55 6.42 -13.01 -2.17
CA LYS A 55 6.62 -13.48 -0.79
C LYS A 55 7.19 -12.35 0.05
N PHE A 56 6.73 -12.24 1.28
CA PHE A 56 7.26 -11.31 2.29
C PHE A 56 6.92 -11.83 3.69
N SER A 57 7.53 -11.21 4.71
CA SER A 57 7.23 -11.53 6.11
C SER A 57 6.71 -10.31 6.85
N VAL A 58 5.96 -10.58 7.92
CA VAL A 58 5.63 -9.62 8.96
C VAL A 58 6.21 -10.12 10.26
N THR A 59 6.93 -9.25 10.95
CA THR A 59 7.55 -9.55 12.22
C THR A 59 6.93 -8.67 13.29
N VAL A 60 6.39 -9.29 14.33
CA VAL A 60 5.83 -8.64 15.52
C VAL A 60 6.73 -8.98 16.70
N THR A 61 7.22 -7.97 17.39
CA THR A 61 7.96 -8.10 18.64
C THR A 61 7.06 -7.64 19.77
N ALA A 62 6.85 -8.50 20.76
CA ALA A 62 6.11 -8.21 21.98
C ALA A 62 7.00 -8.43 23.20
N LYS A 63 6.67 -7.77 24.31
CA LYS A 63 7.35 -7.93 25.58
C LYS A 63 6.32 -8.38 26.60
N ASP A 64 6.70 -9.38 27.38
CA ASP A 64 5.99 -9.93 28.52
C ASP A 64 7.08 -10.49 29.48
N ASP A 65 6.81 -10.56 30.78
CA ASP A 65 7.78 -11.08 31.75
C ASP A 65 7.93 -12.62 31.70
N SER A 66 6.88 -13.32 31.29
CA SER A 66 6.85 -14.77 31.06
C SER A 66 7.35 -15.16 29.65
N GLY A 67 7.46 -14.19 28.74
CA GLY A 67 7.85 -14.38 27.34
C GLY A 67 6.68 -14.71 26.42
N ILE A 68 6.94 -14.78 25.12
CA ILE A 68 5.90 -14.94 24.09
C ILE A 68 5.73 -16.40 23.70
N GLU A 69 4.50 -16.89 23.76
CA GLU A 69 4.13 -18.27 23.39
C GLU A 69 3.84 -18.37 21.90
N ALA A 70 2.86 -17.59 21.44
CA ALA A 70 2.31 -17.70 20.09
C ALA A 70 1.82 -16.35 19.55
N ALA A 71 1.58 -16.29 18.24
CA ALA A 71 0.91 -15.17 17.62
C ALA A 71 0.15 -15.59 16.37
N ASP A 72 -1.03 -15.00 16.18
CA ASP A 72 -1.76 -14.98 14.93
C ASP A 72 -1.65 -13.59 14.29
N ILE A 73 -1.28 -13.57 13.01
CA ILE A 73 -1.04 -12.32 12.27
C ILE A 73 -1.84 -12.36 10.97
N ASP A 74 -2.71 -11.37 10.82
CA ASP A 74 -3.48 -11.12 9.60
C ASP A 74 -3.21 -9.73 9.03
N LEU A 75 -3.50 -9.55 7.75
CA LEU A 75 -3.32 -8.28 7.05
C LEU A 75 -4.65 -7.88 6.44
N ARG A 76 -5.11 -6.66 6.74
CA ARG A 76 -6.39 -6.13 6.26
C ARG A 76 -6.15 -4.91 5.38
N GLY A 77 -6.72 -4.95 4.19
CA GLY A 77 -6.64 -3.91 3.18
C GLY A 77 -8.00 -3.30 2.87
N PRO A 78 -8.04 -2.36 1.91
CA PRO A 78 -9.28 -1.85 1.35
C PRO A 78 -10.05 -2.94 0.57
N ALA A 79 -11.32 -2.66 0.27
CA ALA A 79 -12.22 -3.57 -0.44
C ALA A 79 -12.27 -4.95 0.26
N PHE A 80 -12.03 -6.04 -0.46
CA PHE A 80 -11.97 -7.40 0.07
C PHE A 80 -10.54 -7.82 0.49
N GLY A 81 -9.59 -6.87 0.54
CA GLY A 81 -8.19 -7.15 0.83
C GLY A 81 -8.02 -7.80 2.21
N TYR A 82 -7.68 -9.09 2.22
CA TYR A 82 -7.39 -9.84 3.43
C TYR A 82 -6.33 -10.88 3.13
N LEU A 83 -5.33 -11.00 4.00
CA LEU A 83 -4.33 -12.07 3.94
C LEU A 83 -4.12 -12.61 5.34
N SER A 84 -4.19 -13.93 5.50
CA SER A 84 -3.81 -14.62 6.74
C SER A 84 -2.56 -15.46 6.51
N SER A 85 -1.81 -15.73 7.57
CA SER A 85 -0.68 -16.66 7.54
C SER A 85 -0.91 -17.82 8.49
N SER A 86 -0.68 -19.04 8.02
CA SER A 86 -0.56 -20.23 8.87
C SER A 86 0.90 -20.62 9.14
N ASP A 87 1.87 -19.82 8.67
CA ASP A 87 3.31 -20.01 8.92
C ASP A 87 3.82 -18.84 9.78
N THR A 88 3.29 -18.78 11.01
CA THR A 88 3.77 -17.89 12.06
C THR A 88 4.65 -18.67 13.02
N ARG A 89 5.84 -18.14 13.31
CA ARG A 89 6.81 -18.77 14.22
C ARG A 89 7.37 -17.75 15.19
N CYS A 90 7.30 -18.06 16.47
CA CYS A 90 7.87 -17.25 17.54
C CYS A 90 9.24 -17.79 17.96
N SER A 91 10.16 -16.86 18.23
CA SER A 91 11.49 -17.16 18.76
C SER A 91 11.87 -16.05 19.73
N GLY A 92 11.89 -16.39 21.02
CA GLY A 92 11.93 -15.40 22.11
C GLY A 92 10.76 -14.43 21.97
N ASN A 93 11.06 -13.14 22.01
CA ASN A 93 10.06 -12.07 22.02
C ASN A 93 9.53 -11.69 20.63
N THR A 94 9.90 -12.44 19.58
CA THR A 94 9.62 -12.06 18.19
C THR A 94 8.94 -13.18 17.44
N CYS A 95 7.77 -12.87 16.88
CA CYS A 95 7.00 -13.75 16.02
C CYS A 95 7.07 -13.27 14.57
N THR A 96 7.31 -14.19 13.64
CA THR A 96 7.40 -13.90 12.21
C THR A 96 6.38 -14.74 11.44
N ALA A 97 5.44 -14.05 10.78
CA ALA A 97 4.48 -14.63 9.86
C ALA A 97 4.96 -14.48 8.41
N LYS A 98 4.85 -15.55 7.62
CA LYS A 98 5.16 -15.51 6.17
C LYS A 98 3.90 -15.38 5.33
N PHE A 99 3.93 -14.43 4.40
CA PHE A 99 2.83 -14.18 3.47
C PHE A 99 3.26 -14.46 2.04
N THR A 100 2.33 -15.01 1.28
CA THR A 100 2.45 -15.22 -0.16
C THR A 100 1.25 -14.57 -0.83
N VAL A 101 1.51 -13.82 -1.89
CA VAL A 101 0.47 -13.19 -2.72
C VAL A 101 0.73 -13.56 -4.16
N ASP A 102 -0.13 -14.40 -4.71
CA ASP A 102 -0.26 -14.60 -6.15
C ASP A 102 -1.26 -13.57 -6.70
N PRO A 103 -0.82 -12.61 -7.55
CA PRO A 103 -1.71 -11.61 -8.09
C PRO A 103 -2.89 -12.18 -8.88
N LYS A 104 -2.77 -13.40 -9.44
CA LYS A 104 -3.84 -14.03 -10.22
C LYS A 104 -4.86 -14.79 -9.40
N VAL A 105 -4.53 -15.12 -8.15
CA VAL A 105 -5.39 -15.90 -7.25
C VAL A 105 -5.95 -14.99 -6.17
N ASP A 106 -5.09 -14.23 -5.50
CA ASP A 106 -5.44 -13.55 -4.25
C ASP A 106 -6.02 -12.15 -4.46
N LEU A 107 -5.78 -11.53 -5.62
CA LEU A 107 -6.20 -10.14 -5.88
C LEU A 107 -7.47 -10.04 -6.74
N LEU A 108 -8.10 -11.19 -7.04
CA LEU A 108 -9.43 -11.36 -7.67
C LEU A 108 -9.84 -10.28 -8.68
N TYR A 109 -8.95 -9.95 -9.63
CA TYR A 109 -9.24 -8.98 -10.68
C TYR A 109 -9.66 -7.58 -10.17
N SER A 110 -9.11 -7.13 -9.03
CA SER A 110 -9.42 -5.80 -8.49
C SER A 110 -8.17 -5.01 -8.14
N ASN A 111 -8.05 -3.84 -8.74
CA ASN A 111 -7.08 -2.83 -8.35
C ASN A 111 -7.40 -2.13 -7.01
N ASP A 112 -8.63 -2.26 -6.50
CA ASP A 112 -9.10 -1.51 -5.32
C ASP A 112 -8.53 -2.05 -4.01
N VAL A 113 -7.99 -3.28 -4.02
CA VAL A 113 -7.23 -3.84 -2.90
C VAL A 113 -5.88 -3.14 -2.69
N ALA A 114 -5.39 -2.34 -3.65
CA ALA A 114 -4.18 -1.54 -3.45
C ALA A 114 -4.43 -0.37 -2.52
N GLY A 115 -3.55 -0.12 -1.55
CA GLY A 115 -3.70 1.03 -0.66
C GLY A 115 -2.94 0.90 0.65
N THR A 116 -3.51 1.52 1.69
CA THR A 116 -3.03 1.36 3.07
C THR A 116 -3.61 0.07 3.63
N TRP A 117 -2.73 -0.82 4.07
CA TRP A 117 -3.09 -2.04 4.77
C TRP A 117 -2.67 -1.95 6.23
N TYR A 118 -3.30 -2.73 7.09
CA TYR A 118 -3.02 -2.83 8.51
C TYR A 118 -2.63 -4.24 8.89
N VAL A 119 -1.70 -4.36 9.83
CA VAL A 119 -1.36 -5.61 10.50
C VAL A 119 -2.31 -5.79 11.68
N GLY A 120 -3.14 -6.82 11.61
CA GLY A 120 -3.81 -7.40 12.76
C GLY A 120 -2.87 -8.36 13.47
N ALA A 121 -2.88 -8.35 14.80
CA ALA A 121 -2.06 -9.23 15.61
C ALA A 121 -2.84 -9.67 16.85
N TRP A 122 -2.88 -10.97 17.08
CA TRP A 122 -3.16 -11.59 18.38
C TRP A 122 -1.85 -12.20 18.88
N VAL A 123 -1.44 -11.89 20.10
CA VAL A 123 -0.20 -12.42 20.70
C VAL A 123 -0.51 -12.92 22.09
N ASP A 124 -0.11 -14.16 22.37
CA ASP A 124 -0.27 -14.83 23.66
C ASP A 124 1.09 -14.96 24.35
N ALA A 125 1.12 -14.70 25.65
CA ALA A 125 2.24 -14.96 26.54
C ALA A 125 2.09 -16.31 27.25
N ASN A 126 3.19 -16.81 27.83
CA ASN A 126 3.21 -18.13 28.46
C ASN A 126 2.39 -18.23 29.76
N ASP A 127 1.99 -17.11 30.36
CA ASP A 127 1.24 -17.04 31.62
C ASP A 127 -0.27 -16.73 31.42
N GLY A 128 -0.72 -16.66 30.17
CA GLY A 128 -2.11 -16.37 29.81
C GLY A 128 -2.39 -14.89 29.54
N ASP A 129 -1.37 -14.02 29.62
CA ASP A 129 -1.47 -12.65 29.12
C ASP A 129 -1.66 -12.64 27.60
N PHE A 130 -2.47 -11.70 27.10
CA PHE A 130 -2.70 -11.57 25.67
C PHE A 130 -2.87 -10.12 25.24
N ILE A 131 -2.53 -9.84 23.99
CA ILE A 131 -2.86 -8.59 23.31
C ILE A 131 -3.38 -8.87 21.91
N SER A 132 -4.52 -8.27 21.60
CA SER A 132 -5.15 -8.30 20.29
C SER A 132 -5.36 -6.88 19.78
N THR A 133 -4.99 -6.64 18.53
CA THR A 133 -5.34 -5.40 17.84
C THR A 133 -5.48 -5.62 16.35
N GLU A 134 -6.43 -4.91 15.73
CA GLU A 134 -6.62 -4.96 14.27
C GLU A 134 -5.64 -4.03 13.51
N LYS A 135 -4.95 -3.13 14.22
CA LYS A 135 -4.13 -2.06 13.60
C LYS A 135 -2.79 -1.85 14.31
N ALA A 136 -2.05 -2.93 14.55
CA ALA A 136 -0.70 -2.86 15.14
C ALA A 136 0.26 -2.00 14.32
N LYS A 137 0.13 -2.01 12.98
CA LYS A 137 0.93 -1.17 12.07
C LYS A 137 0.25 -1.01 10.72
N SER A 138 0.33 0.19 10.13
CA SER A 138 -0.03 0.40 8.72
C SER A 138 1.18 0.23 7.77
N PHE A 139 0.95 -0.28 6.58
CA PHE A 139 1.93 -0.33 5.48
C PHE A 139 1.26 -0.06 4.12
N LYS A 140 2.06 0.14 3.06
CA LYS A 140 1.51 0.30 1.71
C LYS A 140 1.61 -1.01 0.94
N PHE A 141 0.47 -1.44 0.41
CA PHE A 141 0.35 -2.50 -0.57
C PHE A 141 0.11 -1.86 -1.94
N GLN A 142 1.07 -2.00 -2.84
CA GLN A 142 1.16 -1.19 -4.05
C GLN A 142 1.20 -2.04 -5.31
N ARG A 143 0.67 -1.46 -6.38
CA ARG A 143 0.81 -1.99 -7.74
C ARG A 143 2.19 -1.64 -8.29
N ALA A 144 2.91 -2.65 -8.78
CA ALA A 144 4.22 -2.46 -9.39
C ALA A 144 4.15 -1.49 -10.58
N SER A 145 5.17 -0.64 -10.72
CA SER A 145 5.32 0.23 -11.88
C SER A 145 6.59 -0.11 -12.64
N ARG A 146 6.61 0.15 -13.95
CA ARG A 146 7.76 -0.04 -14.83
C ARG A 146 7.98 1.23 -15.63
N LEU A 147 9.24 1.61 -15.81
CA LEU A 147 9.64 2.77 -16.59
C LEU A 147 10.65 2.33 -17.64
N SER A 148 10.37 2.62 -18.90
CA SER A 148 11.36 2.55 -19.97
C SER A 148 11.86 3.95 -20.33
N ALA A 149 13.11 4.02 -20.77
CA ALA A 149 13.72 5.23 -21.30
C ALA A 149 14.61 4.87 -22.48
N ASN A 150 14.57 5.71 -23.52
CA ASN A 150 15.45 5.63 -24.68
C ASN A 150 15.85 7.06 -25.09
N ALA A 151 17.06 7.23 -25.59
CA ALA A 151 17.57 8.52 -26.02
C ALA A 151 18.12 8.42 -27.46
N SER A 152 17.89 9.44 -28.28
CA SER A 152 18.40 9.47 -29.66
C SER A 152 18.63 10.89 -30.19
N PRO A 153 19.56 11.11 -31.14
CA PRO A 153 20.43 10.10 -31.78
C PRO A 153 21.62 9.69 -30.91
N GLU A 154 22.17 8.51 -31.19
CA GLU A 154 23.43 8.01 -30.63
C GLU A 154 24.40 7.73 -31.80
N PRO A 155 25.56 8.41 -31.90
CA PRO A 155 26.07 9.46 -31.02
C PRO A 155 25.44 10.85 -31.26
N VAL A 156 25.42 11.70 -30.22
CA VAL A 156 24.99 13.10 -30.30
C VAL A 156 26.18 14.04 -30.11
N LYS A 157 26.33 15.05 -30.97
CA LYS A 157 27.37 16.09 -30.80
C LYS A 157 27.01 17.03 -29.64
N LYS A 158 28.04 17.54 -28.93
CA LYS A 158 27.87 18.55 -27.88
C LYS A 158 27.02 19.75 -28.36
N GLY A 159 26.10 20.20 -27.51
CA GLY A 159 25.16 21.29 -27.77
C GLY A 159 24.00 20.92 -28.71
N LYS A 160 23.98 19.72 -29.29
CA LYS A 160 22.86 19.26 -30.12
C LYS A 160 21.74 18.68 -29.27
N THR A 161 20.56 18.60 -29.90
CA THR A 161 19.33 18.14 -29.25
C THR A 161 19.35 16.63 -29.15
N LEU A 162 19.08 16.11 -27.96
CA LEU A 162 18.80 14.72 -27.67
C LEU A 162 17.29 14.59 -27.41
N THR A 163 16.65 13.65 -28.07
CA THR A 163 15.26 13.28 -27.83
C THR A 163 15.23 12.10 -26.88
N VAL A 164 14.58 12.27 -25.73
CA VAL A 164 14.34 11.21 -24.77
C VAL A 164 12.88 10.79 -24.86
N THR A 165 12.67 9.50 -25.04
CA THR A 165 11.36 8.86 -25.03
C THR A 165 11.28 7.85 -23.91
N GLY A 166 10.08 7.48 -23.50
CA GLY A 166 9.88 6.47 -22.48
C GLY A 166 8.41 6.09 -22.32
N LYS A 167 8.17 5.12 -21.46
CA LYS A 167 6.81 4.70 -21.08
C LYS A 167 6.80 4.34 -19.61
N LEU A 168 5.93 5.00 -18.85
CA LEU A 168 5.61 4.62 -17.48
C LEU A 168 4.35 3.77 -17.51
N GLU A 169 4.43 2.60 -16.91
CA GLU A 169 3.34 1.63 -16.84
C GLU A 169 3.14 1.18 -15.40
N ARG A 170 1.93 0.75 -15.07
CA ARG A 170 1.56 0.21 -13.76
C ARG A 170 0.80 -1.10 -13.94
N ALA A 171 1.11 -2.08 -13.11
CA ALA A 171 0.42 -3.36 -13.05
C ALA A 171 -1.08 -3.11 -12.89
N ASN A 172 -1.92 -3.79 -13.65
CA ASN A 172 -3.37 -3.78 -13.52
C ASN A 172 -3.81 -5.20 -13.19
N TRP A 173 -4.39 -5.40 -12.01
CA TRP A 173 -4.83 -6.71 -11.55
C TRP A 173 -6.17 -7.11 -12.17
N ASP A 174 -7.03 -6.15 -12.55
CA ASP A 174 -8.27 -6.42 -13.30
C ASP A 174 -8.01 -7.14 -14.64
N THR A 175 -6.84 -6.92 -15.26
CA THR A 175 -6.50 -7.50 -16.56
C THR A 175 -5.21 -8.32 -16.57
N PHE A 176 -4.52 -8.43 -15.44
CA PHE A 176 -3.15 -8.98 -15.29
C PHE A 176 -2.13 -8.48 -16.33
N LYS A 177 -2.24 -7.21 -16.72
CA LYS A 177 -1.36 -6.56 -17.70
C LYS A 177 -0.82 -5.25 -17.15
N TYR A 178 0.28 -4.76 -17.69
CA TYR A 178 0.75 -3.42 -17.43
C TYR A 178 0.04 -2.45 -18.37
N HIS A 179 -0.53 -1.38 -17.80
CA HIS A 179 -1.16 -0.30 -18.56
C HIS A 179 -0.42 1.01 -18.32
N GLY A 180 -0.57 1.94 -19.25
CA GLY A 180 0.04 3.27 -19.13
C GLY A 180 -0.32 3.96 -17.82
N TYR A 181 0.68 4.41 -17.08
CA TYR A 181 0.46 5.15 -15.83
C TYR A 181 0.40 6.64 -16.14
N THR A 182 -0.82 7.16 -16.18
CA THR A 182 -1.14 8.46 -16.78
C THR A 182 -0.98 9.63 -15.80
N LYS A 183 -0.74 10.83 -16.35
CA LYS A 183 -0.67 12.11 -15.62
C LYS A 183 0.36 12.16 -14.48
N GLN A 184 1.35 11.26 -14.48
CA GLN A 184 2.38 11.20 -13.45
C GLN A 184 3.56 12.11 -13.81
N PRO A 185 4.09 12.90 -12.85
CA PRO A 185 5.35 13.60 -13.04
C PRO A 185 6.51 12.61 -13.01
N VAL A 186 7.37 12.66 -14.04
CA VAL A 186 8.57 11.84 -14.18
C VAL A 186 9.77 12.76 -14.36
N LYS A 187 10.81 12.55 -13.55
CA LYS A 187 12.06 13.31 -13.58
C LYS A 187 13.04 12.65 -14.54
N LEU A 188 13.44 13.37 -15.59
CA LEU A 188 14.59 13.01 -16.41
C LEU A 188 15.85 13.44 -15.67
N GLN A 189 16.71 12.46 -15.38
CA GLN A 189 17.94 12.67 -14.65
C GLN A 189 19.17 12.34 -15.51
N PHE A 190 20.23 13.13 -15.32
CA PHE A 190 21.50 12.95 -15.98
C PHE A 190 22.62 12.92 -14.95
N LYS A 191 23.50 11.94 -15.05
CA LYS A 191 24.75 11.86 -14.28
C LYS A 191 25.87 12.15 -15.25
N LYS A 192 26.57 13.26 -15.02
CA LYS A 192 27.75 13.66 -15.81
C LYS A 192 28.92 12.73 -15.49
N LYS A 193 29.79 12.45 -16.46
CA LYS A 193 31.03 11.71 -16.27
C LYS A 193 31.84 12.29 -15.10
N GLY A 194 32.21 11.42 -14.15
CA GLY A 194 32.91 11.78 -12.91
C GLY A 194 32.03 12.36 -11.79
N ALA A 195 30.75 12.60 -12.01
CA ALA A 195 29.84 13.03 -10.94
C ALA A 195 29.49 11.87 -9.99
N LYS A 196 29.31 12.20 -8.70
CA LYS A 196 28.92 11.22 -7.68
C LYS A 196 27.41 10.95 -7.67
N SER A 197 26.58 11.87 -8.18
CA SER A 197 25.13 11.80 -8.14
C SER A 197 24.47 12.25 -9.44
N TYR A 198 23.22 11.83 -9.63
CA TYR A 198 22.35 12.27 -10.72
C TYR A 198 21.78 13.66 -10.45
N THR A 199 21.58 14.44 -11.51
CA THR A 199 20.91 15.75 -11.47
C THR A 199 19.64 15.72 -12.30
N THR A 200 18.58 16.38 -11.84
CA THR A 200 17.34 16.47 -12.62
C THR A 200 17.50 17.54 -13.68
N VAL A 201 17.42 17.15 -14.96
CA VAL A 201 17.53 18.08 -16.10
C VAL A 201 16.17 18.52 -16.61
N LYS A 202 15.12 17.73 -16.36
CA LYS A 202 13.75 18.07 -16.74
C LYS A 202 12.73 17.26 -15.96
N THR A 203 11.54 17.80 -15.76
CA THR A 203 10.36 17.04 -15.30
C THR A 203 9.30 17.06 -16.40
N VAL A 204 8.75 15.90 -16.72
CA VAL A 204 7.75 15.69 -17.76
C VAL A 204 6.55 14.95 -17.19
N LYS A 205 5.35 15.18 -17.73
CA LYS A 205 4.16 14.42 -17.34
C LYS A 205 3.89 13.33 -18.37
N THR A 206 3.49 12.15 -17.89
CA THR A 206 3.06 11.06 -18.78
C THR A 206 1.76 11.41 -19.50
N SER A 207 1.65 10.94 -20.75
CA SER A 207 0.44 11.09 -21.56
C SER A 207 -0.74 10.27 -21.01
N SER A 208 -1.89 10.33 -21.71
CA SER A 208 -3.05 9.46 -21.44
C SER A 208 -2.77 7.97 -21.66
N THR A 209 -1.65 7.61 -22.30
CA THR A 209 -1.22 6.22 -22.51
C THR A 209 0.05 5.87 -21.76
N GLY A 210 0.50 6.74 -20.83
CA GLY A 210 1.72 6.53 -20.04
C GLY A 210 3.02 6.85 -20.79
N THR A 211 2.96 7.29 -22.04
CA THR A 211 4.15 7.62 -22.83
C THR A 211 4.77 8.95 -22.43
N LEU A 212 6.08 9.06 -22.64
CA LEU A 212 6.92 10.22 -22.35
C LEU A 212 7.72 10.58 -23.59
N LYS A 213 7.80 11.87 -23.91
CA LYS A 213 8.69 12.41 -24.95
C LYS A 213 9.15 13.80 -24.56
N THR A 214 10.45 14.03 -24.62
CA THR A 214 11.04 15.35 -24.40
C THR A 214 12.36 15.50 -25.12
N THR A 215 12.79 16.73 -25.27
CA THR A 215 14.13 17.07 -25.74
C THR A 215 14.96 17.74 -24.64
N VAL A 216 16.26 17.49 -24.66
CA VAL A 216 17.29 18.17 -23.85
C VAL A 216 18.52 18.45 -24.74
N LYS A 217 19.44 19.31 -24.30
CA LYS A 217 20.71 19.54 -24.98
C LYS A 217 21.81 18.64 -24.41
N ALA A 218 22.59 18.02 -25.27
CA ALA A 218 23.77 17.25 -24.87
C ALA A 218 24.89 18.21 -24.43
N SER A 219 24.94 18.57 -23.15
CA SER A 219 25.89 19.57 -22.63
C SER A 219 27.23 18.98 -22.19
N ALA A 220 27.24 17.72 -21.77
CA ALA A 220 28.41 16.99 -21.29
C ALA A 220 28.24 15.48 -21.49
N ASP A 221 29.33 14.73 -21.38
CA ASP A 221 29.33 13.27 -21.39
C ASP A 221 28.80 12.74 -20.05
N GLY A 222 28.11 11.60 -20.11
CA GLY A 222 27.56 10.86 -18.97
C GLY A 222 28.49 9.78 -18.46
#